data_AF-I2N279-F1
#
_entry.id   AF-I2N279-F1
#
_cell.length_a   1.000
_cell.length_b   1.000
_cell.length_c   1.000
_cell.angle_alpha   90.00
_cell.angle_beta   90.00
_cell.angle_gamma   90.00
#
_symmetry.space_group_name_H-M   'P 1'
#
loop_
_entity.id
_entity.type
_entity.pdbx_description
1 polymer ?
#
loop_
_entity_poly.entity_id
_entity_poly.type
_entity_poly.pdbx_seq_one_letter_code
_entity_poly.pdbx_strand_id
1 'polypeptide(L)'
;MRDHTIIVGFGTKGRSALQTLMATGLRKDQVIVVDPSGKVIESAAAEGIEGVVGDATRSGVLLRAEVQRARQIVIAAQRDDTAVLVTLTARQLNRQAKIVAAVREEENGPLLRQSGADTVITSASAAGRLLGLSVLSTSAGAVMEDLIHQGSGLDLVERPVIKAEVGRNVRDTDDLVVSVLRGHRLIGYDDPAASPLQLTDRVITIVRAGSAENDG
;
A
#
# COMPACT_ATOMS: atom_id res chain seq x y z
N MET A 1 3.13 20.32 8.24
CA MET A 1 3.76 19.01 7.99
C MET A 1 4.36 18.94 6.57
N ARG A 2 5.35 18.07 6.33
CA ARG A 2 5.92 17.76 5.01
C ARG A 2 6.19 16.27 4.93
N ASP A 3 6.11 15.72 3.72
CA ASP A 3 6.37 14.31 3.42
C ASP A 3 5.47 13.31 4.17
N HIS A 4 4.28 13.75 4.56
CA HIS A 4 3.29 12.95 5.28
C HIS A 4 2.41 12.12 4.35
N THR A 5 1.67 11.20 4.96
CA THR A 5 0.66 10.38 4.31
C THR A 5 -0.72 10.90 4.63
N ILE A 6 -1.56 11.07 3.62
CA ILE A 6 -2.98 11.39 3.79
C ILE A 6 -3.82 10.15 3.51
N ILE A 7 -4.79 9.86 4.38
CA ILE A 7 -5.76 8.78 4.18
C ILE A 7 -7.16 9.39 4.07
N VAL A 8 -7.75 9.32 2.88
CA VAL A 8 -9.11 9.78 2.62
C VAL A 8 -10.09 8.62 2.78
N GLY A 9 -10.99 8.74 3.75
CA GLY A 9 -11.94 7.70 4.17
C GLY A 9 -11.31 6.74 5.18
N PHE A 10 -11.82 6.74 6.42
CA PHE A 10 -11.24 5.98 7.53
C PHE A 10 -12.21 4.95 8.13
N GLY A 11 -12.89 4.26 7.22
CA GLY A 11 -13.56 2.98 7.50
C GLY A 11 -12.58 1.81 7.42
N THR A 12 -13.09 0.62 7.09
CA THR A 12 -12.29 -0.63 7.04
C THR A 12 -11.04 -0.51 6.17
N LYS A 13 -11.20 -0.06 4.91
CA LYS A 13 -10.08 0.03 3.95
C LYS A 13 -8.98 0.98 4.42
N GLY A 14 -9.37 2.18 4.88
CA GLY A 14 -8.42 3.20 5.34
C GLY A 14 -7.67 2.80 6.61
N ARG A 15 -8.36 2.18 7.57
CA ARG A 15 -7.75 1.67 8.81
C ARG A 15 -6.77 0.53 8.54
N SER A 16 -7.15 -0.45 7.73
CA SER A 16 -6.25 -1.55 7.35
C SER A 16 -5.02 -1.03 6.61
N ALA A 17 -5.20 -0.10 5.66
CA ALA A 17 -4.06 0.52 4.98
C ALA A 17 -3.12 1.25 5.96
N LEU A 18 -3.67 1.99 6.93
CA LEU A 18 -2.87 2.65 7.95
C LEU A 18 -2.09 1.65 8.82
N GLN A 19 -2.73 0.56 9.25
CA GLN A 19 -2.08 -0.47 10.06
C GLN A 19 -0.88 -1.07 9.34
N THR A 20 -1.03 -1.43 8.06
CA THR A 20 0.07 -1.93 7.23
C THR A 20 1.20 -0.90 7.07
N LEU A 21 0.86 0.37 6.84
CA LEU A 21 1.86 1.42 6.74
C LEU A 21 2.61 1.65 8.06
N MET A 22 1.93 1.58 9.20
CA MET A 22 2.58 1.71 10.51
C MET A 22 3.48 0.52 10.82
N ALA A 23 3.07 -0.70 10.44
CA ALA A 23 3.91 -1.90 10.58
C ALA A 23 5.22 -1.81 9.78
N THR A 24 5.25 -1.03 8.70
CA THR A 24 6.45 -0.79 7.88
C THR A 24 7.25 0.46 8.31
N GLY A 25 6.96 1.00 9.49
CA GLY A 25 7.74 2.09 10.11
C GLY A 25 7.15 3.50 9.94
N LEU A 26 5.97 3.65 9.33
CA LEU A 26 5.30 4.95 9.26
C LEU A 26 4.83 5.37 10.66
N ARG A 27 5.25 6.54 11.12
CA ARG A 27 4.85 7.03 12.44
C ARG A 27 3.48 7.72 12.40
N LYS A 28 2.75 7.67 13.51
CA LYS A 28 1.40 8.28 13.64
C LYS A 28 1.40 9.80 13.41
N ASP A 29 2.47 10.48 13.84
CA ASP A 29 2.68 11.93 13.61
C ASP A 29 2.92 12.27 12.14
N GLN A 30 3.05 11.27 11.25
CA GLN A 30 3.21 11.44 9.81
C GLN A 30 1.93 11.16 9.03
N VAL A 31 0.79 11.03 9.71
CA VAL A 31 -0.49 10.63 9.10
C VAL A 31 -1.58 11.65 9.40
N ILE A 32 -2.28 12.05 8.35
CA ILE A 32 -3.51 12.85 8.44
C ILE A 32 -4.66 12.06 7.81
N VAL A 33 -5.74 11.89 8.56
CA VAL A 33 -6.96 11.24 8.09
C VAL A 33 -7.98 12.29 7.66
N VAL A 34 -8.72 12.04 6.57
CA VAL A 34 -9.84 12.88 6.13
C VAL A 34 -11.10 12.04 6.04
N ASP A 35 -12.14 12.41 6.77
CA ASP A 35 -13.42 11.70 6.76
C ASP A 35 -14.58 12.69 7.00
N PRO A 36 -15.75 12.54 6.34
CA PRO A 36 -16.91 13.39 6.60
C PRO A 36 -17.52 13.15 7.99
N SER A 37 -17.28 12.00 8.63
CA SER A 37 -17.84 11.66 9.93
C SER A 37 -16.96 12.15 11.08
N GLY A 38 -17.49 13.08 11.89
CA GLY A 38 -16.82 13.55 13.11
C GLY A 38 -16.45 12.40 14.06
N LYS A 39 -17.33 11.41 14.22
CA LYS A 39 -17.08 10.22 15.07
C LYS A 39 -15.87 9.40 14.62
N VAL A 40 -15.66 9.31 13.30
CA VAL A 40 -14.52 8.58 12.74
C VAL A 40 -13.22 9.30 13.06
N ILE A 41 -13.22 10.64 12.94
CA ILE A 41 -12.06 11.47 13.28
C ILE A 41 -11.79 11.47 14.78
N GLU A 42 -12.82 11.52 15.63
CA GLU A 42 -12.66 11.38 17.08
C GLU A 42 -12.01 10.04 17.45
N SER A 43 -12.42 8.94 16.81
CA SER A 43 -11.78 7.63 16.98
C SER A 43 -10.32 7.63 16.53
N ALA A 44 -9.99 8.25 15.38
CA ALA A 44 -8.61 8.37 14.93
C ALA A 44 -7.75 9.19 15.91
N ALA A 45 -8.31 10.28 16.45
CA ALA A 45 -7.64 11.12 17.43
C ALA A 45 -7.37 10.38 18.74
N ALA A 46 -8.30 9.52 19.20
CA ALA A 46 -8.09 8.65 20.36
C ALA A 46 -6.93 7.65 20.16
N GLU A 47 -6.63 7.30 18.91
CA GLU A 47 -5.49 6.46 18.52
C GLU A 47 -4.20 7.27 18.30
N GLY A 48 -4.23 8.59 18.50
CA GLY A 48 -3.09 9.50 18.33
C GLY A 48 -2.83 9.92 16.89
N ILE A 49 -3.83 9.84 16.01
CA ILE A 49 -3.75 10.19 14.59
C ILE A 49 -4.47 11.50 14.35
N GLU A 50 -3.83 12.44 13.64
CA GLU A 50 -4.44 13.71 13.29
C GLU A 50 -5.53 13.52 12.22
N GLY A 51 -6.62 14.27 12.31
CA GLY A 51 -7.75 14.13 11.40
C GLY A 51 -8.46 15.42 11.04
N VAL A 52 -8.96 15.48 9.81
CA VAL A 52 -9.72 16.59 9.24
C VAL A 52 -11.13 16.12 8.93
N VAL A 53 -12.11 16.67 9.66
CA VAL A 53 -13.52 16.46 9.33
C VAL A 53 -13.89 17.25 8.08
N GLY A 54 -14.42 16.56 7.07
CA GLY A 54 -14.98 17.18 5.89
C GLY A 54 -15.12 16.25 4.67
N ASP A 55 -15.83 16.74 3.67
CA ASP A 55 -15.95 16.09 2.37
C ASP A 55 -14.68 16.32 1.53
N ALA A 56 -13.92 15.24 1.31
CA ALA A 56 -12.67 15.27 0.56
C ALA A 56 -12.84 15.61 -0.94
N THR A 57 -14.06 15.60 -1.49
CA THR A 57 -14.32 16.13 -2.84
C THR A 57 -14.13 17.64 -2.92
N ARG A 58 -14.14 18.34 -1.77
CA ARG A 58 -13.92 19.78 -1.68
C ARG A 58 -12.43 20.04 -1.55
N SER A 59 -11.84 20.76 -2.51
CA SER A 59 -10.42 21.13 -2.49
C SER A 59 -9.99 21.79 -1.17
N GLY A 60 -10.83 22.65 -0.59
CA GLY A 60 -10.57 23.29 0.71
C GLY A 60 -10.36 22.29 1.87
N VAL A 61 -11.02 21.12 1.85
CA VAL A 61 -10.83 20.07 2.86
C VAL A 61 -9.47 19.41 2.68
N LEU A 62 -9.09 19.06 1.44
CA LEU A 62 -7.77 18.49 1.16
C LEU A 62 -6.63 19.48 1.45
N LEU A 63 -6.87 20.79 1.23
CA LEU A 63 -5.92 21.83 1.59
C LEU A 63 -5.71 21.95 3.11
N ARG A 64 -6.78 21.80 3.91
CA ARG A 64 -6.68 21.72 5.38
C ARG A 64 -5.89 20.51 5.85
N ALA A 65 -5.90 19.41 5.10
CA ALA A 65 -5.05 18.23 5.32
C ALA A 65 -3.63 18.39 4.74
N GLU A 66 -3.27 19.58 4.25
CA GLU A 66 -1.97 19.90 3.64
C GLU A 66 -1.59 18.99 2.45
N VAL A 67 -2.56 18.60 1.61
CA VAL A 67 -2.36 17.68 0.48
C VAL A 67 -1.22 18.08 -0.48
N GLN A 68 -0.97 19.39 -0.62
CA GLN A 68 0.09 19.94 -1.47
C GLN A 68 1.50 19.51 -1.05
N ARG A 69 1.68 19.08 0.20
CA ARG A 69 2.96 18.69 0.79
C ARG A 69 3.04 17.21 1.15
N ALA A 70 1.95 16.47 0.92
CA ALA A 70 1.91 15.04 1.19
C ALA A 70 2.83 14.29 0.22
N ARG A 71 3.58 13.33 0.74
CA ARG A 71 4.36 12.40 -0.08
C ARG A 71 3.45 11.35 -0.73
N GLN A 72 2.43 10.92 0.01
CA GLN A 72 1.56 9.82 -0.37
C GLN A 72 0.11 10.09 0.01
N ILE A 73 -0.82 9.59 -0.79
CA ILE A 73 -2.25 9.75 -0.58
C ILE A 73 -2.91 8.39 -0.82
N VAL A 74 -3.62 7.90 0.20
CA VAL A 74 -4.48 6.72 0.12
C VAL A 74 -5.92 7.18 -0.01
N ILE A 75 -6.61 6.75 -1.06
CA ILE A 75 -8.02 7.08 -1.29
C ILE A 75 -8.84 5.82 -1.07
N ALA A 76 -9.52 5.77 0.06
CA ALA A 76 -10.28 4.64 0.55
C ALA A 76 -11.77 5.00 0.74
N ALA A 77 -12.30 5.87 -0.14
CA ALA A 77 -13.68 6.32 -0.10
C ALA A 77 -14.70 5.16 -0.18
N GLN A 78 -15.92 5.42 0.29
CA GLN A 78 -17.00 4.43 0.30
C GLN A 78 -17.63 4.22 -1.07
N ARG A 79 -17.61 5.26 -1.92
CA ARG A 79 -18.21 5.26 -3.25
C ARG A 79 -17.14 5.56 -4.30
N ASP A 80 -17.23 4.88 -5.45
CA ASP A 80 -16.23 5.00 -6.52
C ASP A 80 -16.26 6.37 -7.21
N ASP A 81 -17.44 6.98 -7.36
CA ASP A 81 -17.59 8.34 -7.90
C ASP A 81 -16.86 9.39 -7.04
N THR A 82 -16.95 9.22 -5.72
CA THR A 82 -16.24 10.03 -4.74
C THR A 82 -14.73 9.77 -4.82
N ALA A 83 -14.32 8.50 -4.94
CA ALA A 83 -12.90 8.16 -5.10
C ALA A 83 -12.31 8.81 -6.36
N VAL A 84 -13.02 8.80 -7.49
CA VAL A 84 -12.62 9.46 -8.73
C VAL A 84 -12.42 10.96 -8.53
N LEU A 85 -13.43 11.65 -7.99
CA LEU A 85 -13.37 13.11 -7.81
C LEU A 85 -12.27 13.52 -6.81
N VAL A 86 -12.11 12.78 -5.71
CA VAL A 86 -11.01 12.97 -4.76
C VAL A 86 -9.66 12.76 -5.44
N THR A 87 -9.52 11.70 -6.25
CA THR A 87 -8.27 11.39 -6.97
C THR A 87 -7.89 12.53 -7.90
N LEU A 88 -8.84 12.99 -8.71
CA LEU A 88 -8.64 14.12 -9.62
C LEU A 88 -8.21 15.38 -8.87
N THR A 89 -8.92 15.72 -7.80
CA THR A 89 -8.66 16.92 -7.00
C THR A 89 -7.29 16.83 -6.30
N ALA A 90 -6.98 15.70 -5.70
CA ALA A 90 -5.69 15.44 -5.06
C ALA A 90 -4.53 15.58 -6.05
N ARG A 91 -4.65 15.00 -7.26
CA ARG A 91 -3.64 15.10 -8.30
C ARG A 91 -3.46 16.54 -8.81
N GLN A 92 -4.54 17.30 -8.93
CA GLN A 92 -4.48 18.72 -9.30
C GLN A 92 -3.73 19.56 -8.26
N LEU A 93 -3.98 19.29 -6.97
CA LEU A 93 -3.35 19.99 -5.86
C LEU A 93 -1.90 19.53 -5.60
N ASN A 94 -1.58 18.28 -5.93
CA ASN A 94 -0.25 17.71 -5.77
C ASN A 94 0.09 16.75 -6.92
N ARG A 95 0.84 17.25 -7.91
CA ARG A 95 1.27 16.49 -9.08
C ARG A 95 2.35 15.44 -8.77
N GLN A 96 3.00 15.50 -7.61
CA GLN A 96 4.14 14.65 -7.27
C GLN A 96 3.80 13.55 -6.26
N ALA A 97 2.72 13.71 -5.49
CA ALA A 97 2.30 12.70 -4.52
C ALA A 97 2.05 11.34 -5.19
N LYS A 98 2.46 10.26 -4.53
CA LYS A 98 2.04 8.91 -4.90
C LYS A 98 0.59 8.71 -4.44
N ILE A 99 -0.32 8.45 -5.38
CA ILE A 99 -1.74 8.26 -5.11
C ILE A 99 -2.10 6.78 -5.30
N VAL A 100 -2.52 6.13 -4.22
CA VAL A 100 -3.05 4.77 -4.21
C VAL A 100 -4.54 4.85 -3.90
N ALA A 101 -5.37 4.35 -4.80
CA ALA A 101 -6.81 4.40 -4.62
C ALA A 101 -7.43 3.01 -4.62
N ALA A 102 -8.42 2.81 -3.74
CA ALA A 102 -9.27 1.64 -3.76
C ALA A 102 -10.52 1.93 -4.60
N VAL A 103 -10.93 0.94 -5.38
CA VAL A 103 -12.17 0.95 -6.15
C VAL A 103 -12.96 -0.30 -5.82
N ARG A 104 -14.29 -0.20 -5.79
CA ARG A 104 -15.16 -1.34 -5.53
C ARG A 104 -15.42 -2.11 -6.82
N GLU A 105 -15.89 -1.42 -7.85
CA GLU A 105 -16.26 -2.02 -9.13
C GLU A 105 -15.09 -1.94 -10.12
N GLU A 106 -14.78 -3.07 -10.78
CA GLU A 106 -13.61 -3.18 -11.65
C GLU A 106 -13.66 -2.23 -12.85
N GLU A 107 -14.86 -1.99 -13.38
CA GLU A 107 -15.11 -1.07 -14.50
C GLU A 107 -14.72 0.38 -14.20
N ASN A 108 -14.70 0.77 -12.92
CA ASN A 108 -14.30 2.12 -12.50
C ASN A 108 -12.79 2.28 -12.37
N GLY A 109 -12.02 1.18 -12.34
CA GLY A 109 -10.57 1.21 -12.18
C GLY A 109 -9.84 2.09 -13.20
N PRO A 110 -10.15 2.01 -14.51
CA PRO A 110 -9.58 2.89 -15.53
C PRO A 110 -9.83 4.38 -15.27
N LEU A 111 -11.02 4.76 -14.76
CA LEU A 111 -11.35 6.16 -14.46
C LEU A 111 -10.48 6.72 -13.35
N LEU A 112 -10.20 5.94 -12.30
CA LEU A 112 -9.29 6.37 -11.22
C LEU A 112 -7.86 6.56 -11.74
N ARG A 113 -7.37 5.66 -12.61
CA ARG A 113 -6.04 5.81 -13.24
C ARG A 113 -5.98 7.08 -14.09
N GLN A 114 -6.99 7.32 -14.93
CA GLN A 114 -7.08 8.54 -15.75
C GLN A 114 -7.17 9.82 -14.90
N SER A 115 -7.80 9.72 -13.72
CA SER A 115 -7.88 10.83 -12.76
C SER A 115 -6.56 11.11 -12.04
N GLY A 116 -5.55 10.25 -12.21
CA GLY A 116 -4.20 10.45 -11.71
C GLY A 116 -3.78 9.54 -10.56
N ALA A 117 -4.52 8.45 -10.28
CA ALA A 117 -4.04 7.41 -9.36
C ALA A 117 -2.86 6.65 -9.99
N ASP A 118 -1.76 6.52 -9.25
CA ASP A 118 -0.59 5.73 -9.67
C ASP A 118 -0.86 4.24 -9.53
N THR A 119 -1.69 3.86 -8.56
CA THR A 119 -2.09 2.47 -8.33
C THR A 119 -3.57 2.42 -7.96
N VAL A 120 -4.28 1.45 -8.54
CA VAL A 120 -5.70 1.22 -8.26
C VAL A 120 -5.91 -0.22 -7.83
N ILE A 121 -6.53 -0.41 -6.67
CA ILE A 121 -6.83 -1.72 -6.09
C ILE A 121 -8.34 -1.96 -6.12
N THR A 122 -8.77 -2.96 -6.87
CA THR A 122 -10.17 -3.39 -6.90
C THR A 122 -10.47 -4.28 -5.70
N SER A 123 -10.98 -3.70 -4.62
CA SER A 123 -11.08 -4.37 -3.32
C SER A 123 -12.03 -5.57 -3.33
N ALA A 124 -13.18 -5.46 -4.02
CA ALA A 124 -14.15 -6.56 -4.09
C ALA A 124 -13.60 -7.77 -4.83
N SER A 125 -12.93 -7.53 -5.96
CA SER A 125 -12.29 -8.56 -6.79
C SER A 125 -11.13 -9.25 -6.03
N ALA A 126 -10.32 -8.49 -5.28
CA ALA A 126 -9.26 -9.05 -4.44
C ALA A 126 -9.80 -9.97 -3.33
N ALA A 127 -10.80 -9.52 -2.58
CA ALA A 127 -11.45 -10.34 -1.56
C ALA A 127 -12.13 -11.59 -2.17
N GLY A 128 -12.80 -11.43 -3.32
CA GLY A 128 -13.43 -12.55 -4.04
C GLY A 128 -12.43 -13.63 -4.47
N ARG A 129 -11.24 -13.25 -4.96
CA ARG A 129 -10.18 -14.22 -5.28
C ARG A 129 -9.68 -14.96 -4.03
N LEU A 130 -9.55 -14.27 -2.90
CA LEU A 130 -9.13 -14.90 -1.64
C LEU A 130 -10.20 -15.89 -1.12
N LEU A 131 -11.49 -15.55 -1.25
CA LEU A 131 -12.58 -16.47 -0.94
C LEU A 131 -12.52 -17.73 -1.82
N GLY A 132 -12.35 -17.55 -3.14
CA GLY A 132 -12.21 -18.68 -4.07
C GLY A 132 -11.00 -19.56 -3.75
N LEU A 133 -9.85 -18.95 -3.46
CA LEU A 133 -8.65 -19.68 -3.04
C LEU A 133 -8.89 -20.49 -1.77
N SER A 134 -9.59 -19.93 -0.79
CA SER A 134 -9.87 -20.58 0.49
C SER A 134 -10.78 -21.80 0.38
N VAL A 135 -11.66 -21.83 -0.64
CA VAL A 135 -12.48 -23.00 -0.98
C VAL A 135 -11.64 -24.09 -1.65
N LEU A 136 -10.74 -23.70 -2.56
CA LEU A 136 -9.88 -24.65 -3.26
C LEU A 136 -8.81 -25.25 -2.33
N SER A 137 -8.27 -24.44 -1.42
CA SER A 137 -7.27 -24.85 -0.43
C SER A 137 -7.29 -23.88 0.76
N THR A 138 -7.82 -24.35 1.88
CA THR A 138 -7.87 -23.57 3.14
C THR A 138 -6.47 -23.16 3.59
N SER A 139 -5.48 -24.06 3.50
CA SER A 139 -4.10 -23.76 3.87
C SER A 139 -3.46 -22.70 2.98
N ALA A 140 -3.75 -22.71 1.67
CA ALA A 140 -3.24 -21.68 0.76
C ALA A 140 -3.91 -20.32 1.01
N GLY A 141 -5.21 -20.32 1.35
CA GLY A 141 -5.92 -19.11 1.77
C GLY A 141 -5.29 -18.48 3.01
N ALA A 142 -5.00 -19.28 4.04
CA ALA A 142 -4.35 -18.82 5.26
C ALA A 142 -2.96 -18.21 5.01
N VAL A 143 -2.12 -18.86 4.18
CA VAL A 143 -0.80 -18.33 3.81
C VAL A 143 -0.93 -17.00 3.05
N MET A 144 -1.91 -16.89 2.16
CA MET A 144 -2.15 -15.63 1.43
C MET A 144 -2.63 -14.52 2.36
N GLU A 145 -3.46 -14.84 3.36
CA GLU A 145 -3.90 -13.89 4.39
C GLU A 145 -2.71 -13.39 5.22
N ASP A 146 -1.83 -14.30 5.67
CA ASP A 146 -0.59 -13.97 6.37
C ASP A 146 0.27 -12.98 5.56
N LEU A 147 0.50 -13.27 4.27
CA LEU A 147 1.33 -12.44 3.39
C LEU A 147 0.77 -11.03 3.15
N ILE A 148 -0.55 -10.85 3.24
CA ILE A 148 -1.22 -9.54 3.05
C ILE A 148 -1.27 -8.78 4.38
N HIS A 149 -1.33 -9.48 5.51
CA HIS A 149 -1.39 -8.90 6.83
C HIS A 149 0.01 -8.83 7.47
N GLN A 150 0.69 -7.70 7.27
CA GLN A 150 2.00 -7.44 7.86
C GLN A 150 2.01 -7.75 9.37
N GLY A 151 2.98 -8.55 9.80
CA GLY A 151 3.16 -8.99 11.18
C GLY A 151 2.47 -10.30 11.55
N SER A 152 1.70 -10.94 10.67
CA SER A 152 1.13 -12.28 10.93
C SER A 152 1.85 -13.37 10.15
N GLY A 153 2.66 -14.16 10.84
CA GLY A 153 3.26 -15.38 10.28
C GLY A 153 4.38 -15.12 9.26
N LEU A 154 4.02 -14.65 8.07
CA LEU A 154 4.92 -14.40 6.94
C LEU A 154 4.77 -12.97 6.42
N ASP A 155 5.89 -12.26 6.26
CA ASP A 155 5.91 -10.92 5.68
C ASP A 155 6.49 -10.96 4.26
N LEU A 156 5.85 -10.22 3.36
CA LEU A 156 6.39 -9.92 2.04
C LEU A 156 7.18 -8.61 2.12
N VAL A 157 8.51 -8.69 1.93
CA VAL A 157 9.43 -7.56 2.11
C VAL A 157 10.18 -7.28 0.81
N GLU A 158 10.38 -6.00 0.51
CA GLU A 158 11.23 -5.55 -0.59
C GLU A 158 12.53 -4.96 -0.03
N ARG A 159 13.67 -5.60 -0.29
CA ARG A 159 14.99 -5.16 0.19
C ARG A 159 16.01 -5.04 -0.95
N PRO A 160 17.07 -4.23 -0.81
CA PRO A 160 18.18 -4.22 -1.76
C PRO A 160 18.96 -5.54 -1.73
N VAL A 161 19.56 -5.89 -2.86
CA VAL A 161 20.55 -6.98 -2.94
C VAL A 161 21.83 -6.56 -2.19
N ILE A 162 22.38 -7.45 -1.35
CA ILE A 162 23.63 -7.18 -0.63
C ILE A 162 24.85 -7.60 -1.46
N LYS A 163 26.02 -7.03 -1.18
CA LYS A 163 27.26 -7.32 -1.93
C LYS A 163 27.59 -8.82 -2.00
N ALA A 164 27.26 -9.58 -0.95
CA ALA A 164 27.53 -11.01 -0.89
C ALA A 164 26.68 -11.84 -1.88
N GLU A 165 25.51 -11.33 -2.29
CA GLU A 165 24.57 -11.98 -3.20
C GLU A 165 24.84 -11.65 -4.67
N VAL A 166 25.63 -10.61 -4.96
CA VAL A 166 25.93 -10.18 -6.33
C VAL A 166 26.61 -11.30 -7.09
N GLY A 167 26.12 -11.61 -8.30
CA GLY A 167 26.62 -12.70 -9.12
C GLY A 167 26.01 -14.07 -8.80
N ARG A 168 25.28 -14.21 -7.68
CA ARG A 168 24.62 -15.47 -7.31
C ARG A 168 23.33 -15.69 -8.09
N ASN A 169 22.86 -16.94 -8.09
CA ASN A 169 21.52 -17.27 -8.54
C ASN A 169 20.49 -16.73 -7.54
N VAL A 170 19.31 -16.34 -8.03
CA VAL A 170 18.18 -15.91 -7.19
C VAL A 170 17.73 -16.99 -6.20
N ARG A 171 18.02 -18.27 -6.47
CA ARG A 171 17.74 -19.40 -5.57
C ARG A 171 18.84 -19.65 -4.53
N ASP A 172 20.00 -19.02 -4.67
CA ASP A 172 21.16 -19.19 -3.81
C ASP A 172 21.29 -18.03 -2.80
N THR A 173 20.16 -17.62 -2.23
CA THR A 173 20.01 -16.59 -1.20
C THR A 173 19.46 -17.19 0.09
N ASP A 174 19.75 -16.57 1.23
CA ASP A 174 19.26 -17.05 2.54
C ASP A 174 17.73 -16.86 2.67
N ASP A 175 17.20 -15.80 2.07
CA ASP A 175 15.76 -15.52 2.03
C ASP A 175 15.06 -16.26 0.90
N LEU A 176 13.76 -16.51 1.08
CA LEU A 176 12.89 -17.00 0.01
C LEU A 176 12.56 -15.86 -0.96
N VAL A 177 13.38 -15.69 -2.00
CA VAL A 177 13.13 -14.70 -3.06
C VAL A 177 12.03 -15.18 -4.00
N VAL A 178 10.98 -14.36 -4.14
CA VAL A 178 9.85 -14.61 -5.05
C VAL A 178 10.05 -13.88 -6.37
N SER A 179 10.66 -12.69 -6.34
CA SER A 179 10.88 -11.89 -7.54
C SER A 179 12.05 -10.91 -7.39
N VAL A 180 12.67 -10.56 -8.51
CA VAL A 180 13.72 -9.55 -8.62
C VAL A 180 13.15 -8.31 -9.34
N LEU A 181 13.25 -7.16 -8.69
CA LEU A 181 12.98 -5.86 -9.30
C LEU A 181 14.29 -5.29 -9.86
N ARG A 182 14.42 -5.32 -11.19
CA ARG A 182 15.56 -4.76 -11.92
C ARG A 182 15.13 -3.54 -12.73
N GLY A 183 15.55 -2.35 -12.28
CA GLY A 183 15.03 -1.09 -12.80
C GLY A 183 13.53 -0.95 -12.51
N HIS A 184 12.69 -1.01 -13.55
CA HIS A 184 11.22 -0.98 -13.45
C HIS A 184 10.55 -2.32 -13.78
N ARG A 185 11.33 -3.37 -14.01
CA ARG A 185 10.82 -4.69 -14.37
C ARG A 185 10.80 -5.59 -13.15
N LEU A 186 9.63 -6.15 -12.86
CA LEU A 186 9.47 -7.24 -11.90
C LEU A 186 9.66 -8.57 -12.63
N ILE A 187 10.64 -9.36 -12.18
CA ILE A 187 11.07 -10.61 -12.82
C ILE A 187 10.85 -11.74 -11.82
N GLY A 188 10.06 -12.76 -12.19
CA GLY A 188 9.81 -13.92 -11.32
C GLY A 188 11.09 -14.71 -11.04
N TYR A 189 11.17 -15.37 -9.88
CA TYR A 189 12.32 -16.21 -9.52
C TYR A 189 12.58 -17.37 -10.50
N ASP A 190 11.59 -17.73 -11.29
CA ASP A 190 11.61 -18.78 -12.31
C ASP A 190 12.09 -18.28 -13.68
N ASP A 191 12.13 -16.97 -13.91
CA ASP A 191 12.64 -16.37 -15.14
C ASP A 191 14.18 -16.38 -15.13
N PRO A 192 14.85 -16.90 -16.18
CA PRO A 192 16.30 -16.88 -16.29
C PRO A 192 16.93 -15.49 -16.12
N ALA A 193 16.22 -14.42 -16.48
CA ALA A 193 16.68 -13.04 -16.34
C ALA A 193 16.80 -12.58 -14.88
N ALA A 194 16.19 -13.30 -13.92
CA ALA A 194 16.34 -13.02 -12.49
C ALA A 194 17.77 -13.25 -11.99
N SER A 195 18.55 -14.05 -12.73
CA SER A 195 19.93 -14.41 -12.37
C SER A 195 20.94 -13.98 -13.46
N PRO A 196 22.19 -13.67 -13.10
CA PRO A 196 22.65 -13.48 -11.73
C PRO A 196 22.08 -12.19 -11.11
N LEU A 197 22.05 -12.13 -9.78
CA LEU A 197 21.66 -10.93 -9.05
C LEU A 197 22.67 -9.79 -9.25
N GLN A 198 22.17 -8.56 -9.37
CA GLN A 198 22.96 -7.35 -9.55
C GLN A 198 22.84 -6.44 -8.32
N LEU A 199 23.88 -5.67 -8.02
CA LEU A 199 23.88 -4.77 -6.86
C LEU A 199 22.77 -3.70 -6.91
N THR A 200 22.34 -3.34 -8.12
CA THR A 200 21.24 -2.38 -8.35
C THR A 200 19.85 -3.01 -8.25
N ASP A 201 19.77 -4.33 -8.13
CA ASP A 201 18.50 -5.02 -8.00
C ASP A 201 17.92 -4.83 -6.59
N ARG A 202 16.61 -4.92 -6.51
CA ARG A 202 15.87 -5.15 -5.28
C ARG A 202 15.20 -6.51 -5.36
N VAL A 203 15.10 -7.22 -4.26
CA VAL A 203 14.43 -8.52 -4.18
C VAL A 203 13.16 -8.41 -3.37
N ILE A 204 12.12 -9.10 -3.84
CA ILE A 204 10.89 -9.32 -3.08
C ILE A 204 11.01 -10.70 -2.44
N THR A 205 11.07 -10.72 -1.12
CA THR A 205 11.32 -11.91 -0.31
C THR A 205 10.13 -12.20 0.60
N ILE A 206 9.91 -13.48 0.89
CA ILE A 206 9.05 -13.91 1.99
C ILE A 206 9.94 -14.21 3.18
N VAL A 207 9.67 -13.55 4.30
CA VAL A 207 10.39 -13.74 5.57
C VAL A 207 9.38 -14.07 6.68
N ARG A 208 9.87 -14.56 7.83
CA ARG A 208 9.00 -14.77 8.98
C ARG A 208 8.71 -13.42 9.64
N ALA A 209 7.46 -13.19 10.05
CA ALA A 209 7.11 -11.96 10.75
C ALA A 209 8.01 -11.75 11.98
N GLY A 210 8.59 -10.55 12.10
CA GLY A 210 9.49 -10.16 13.19
C GLY A 210 10.97 -10.55 13.02
N SER A 211 11.38 -11.23 11.94
CA SER A 211 12.81 -11.51 11.71
C SER A 211 13.58 -10.35 11.06
N ALA A 212 12.88 -9.36 10.48
CA ALA A 212 13.48 -8.22 9.79
C ALA A 212 14.13 -7.18 10.72
N GLU A 213 13.92 -7.25 12.04
CA GLU A 213 14.52 -6.31 13.02
C GLU A 213 15.97 -6.66 13.41
N ASN A 214 16.51 -7.81 12.99
CA ASN A 214 17.81 -8.31 13.49
C ASN A 214 19.02 -8.04 12.58
N ASP A 215 18.85 -7.40 11.42
CA ASP A 215 19.94 -7.09 10.47
C ASP A 215 20.33 -5.59 10.45
N GLY A 216 20.28 -4.94 11.62
CA GLY A 216 20.70 -3.55 11.85
C GLY A 216 22.17 -3.41 12.24
#